data_AF-A0A4Q1FM96-F1
#
_entry.id   AF-A0A4Q1FM96-F1
#
_cell.length_a   1.000
_cell.length_b   1.000
_cell.length_c   1.000
_cell.angle_alpha   90.00
_cell.angle_beta   90.00
_cell.angle_gamma   90.00
#
_symmetry.space_group_name_H-M   'P 1'
#
loop_
_entity.id
_entity.type
_entity.pdbx_description
1 polymer ?
#
loop_
_entity_poly.entity_id
_entity_poly.type
_entity_poly.pdbx_seq_one_letter_code
_entity_poly.pdbx_strand_id
1 'polypeptide(L)' 'MIYFFLIFIVAVFGGISYLIMRFCNQWTRNHKYEVFFNTLIFIGSFLLISYISLYIFLANLDLSR' A
#
# COMPACT_ATOMS: atom_id res chain seq x y z
N MET A 1 6.55 -8.00 -21.24
CA MET A 1 6.45 -8.81 -20.00
C MET A 1 6.66 -7.99 -18.74
N ILE A 2 7.75 -7.20 -18.61
CA ILE A 2 8.05 -6.40 -17.41
C ILE A 2 6.92 -5.43 -17.02
N TYR A 3 6.32 -4.73 -17.98
CA TYR A 3 5.22 -3.79 -17.70
C TYR A 3 3.99 -4.47 -17.09
N PHE A 4 3.64 -5.68 -17.51
CA PHE A 4 2.52 -6.44 -16.94
C PHE A 4 2.78 -6.84 -15.48
N PHE A 5 4.02 -7.22 -15.17
CA PHE A 5 4.42 -7.54 -13.81
C PHE A 5 4.34 -6.31 -12.89
N LEU A 6 4.78 -5.15 -13.38
CA LEU A 6 4.71 -3.90 -12.64
C LEU A 6 3.26 -3.48 -12.37
N ILE A 7 2.38 -3.59 -13.38
CA ILE A 7 0.93 -3.33 -13.22
C ILE A 7 0.32 -4.28 -12.19
N PHE A 8 0.69 -5.56 -12.21
CA PHE A 8 0.21 -6.54 -11.25
C PHE A 8 0.60 -6.18 -9.81
N ILE A 9 1.86 -5.80 -9.58
CA ILE A 9 2.32 -5.36 -8.25
C ILE A 9 1.54 -4.12 -7.79
N VAL A 10 1.39 -3.12 -8.65
CA VAL A 10 0.64 -1.90 -8.33
C VAL A 10 -0.82 -2.23 -8.04
N ALA A 11 -1.44 -3.13 -8.79
CA ALA A 11 -2.81 -3.57 -8.56
C ALA A 11 -2.97 -4.30 -7.21
N VAL A 12 -2.03 -5.18 -6.85
CA VAL A 12 -2.05 -5.90 -5.57
C VAL A 12 -1.84 -4.93 -4.41
N PHE A 13 -0.81 -4.09 -4.46
CA PHE A 13 -0.51 -3.13 -3.39
C PHE A 13 -1.61 -2.08 -3.27
N GLY A 14 -2.11 -1.57 -4.39
CA GLY A 14 -3.25 -0.66 -4.42
C GLY A 14 -4.51 -1.29 -3.85
N GLY A 15 -4.77 -2.57 -4.17
CA GLY A 15 -5.90 -3.33 -3.63
C GLY A 15 -5.82 -3.51 -2.11
N ILE A 16 -4.65 -3.88 -1.58
CA ILE A 16 -4.44 -4.04 -0.13
C ILE A 16 -4.61 -2.69 0.58
N SER A 17 -4.01 -1.62 0.04
CA SER A 17 -4.15 -0.27 0.58
C SER A 17 -5.60 0.22 0.56
N TYR A 18 -6.35 -0.10 -0.49
CA TYR A 18 -7.77 0.22 -0.57
C TYR A 18 -8.59 -0.53 0.49
N LEU A 19 -8.30 -1.80 0.75
CA LEU A 19 -8.93 -2.56 1.83
C LEU A 19 -8.65 -1.91 3.19
N ILE A 20 -7.40 -1.54 3.46
CA ILE A 20 -7.01 -0.86 4.71
C ILE A 20 -7.75 0.48 4.84
N MET A 21 -7.76 1.29 3.78
CA MET A 21 -8.55 2.53 3.72
C MET A 21 -10.02 2.26 4.03
N ARG A 22 -10.62 1.21 3.45
CA ARG A 22 -12.04 0.87 3.66
C ARG A 22 -12.34 0.48 5.11
N PHE A 23 -11.45 -0.27 5.77
CA PHE A 23 -11.58 -0.57 7.18
C PHE A 23 -11.48 0.69 8.05
N CYS A 24 -10.52 1.56 7.75
CA CYS A 24 -10.37 2.82 8.45
C CYS A 24 -11.48 3.83 8.11
N ASN A 25 -12.15 3.71 6.96
CA ASN A 25 -13.22 4.61 6.56
C ASN A 25 -14.40 4.58 7.55
N GLN A 26 -14.63 3.42 8.18
CA GLN A 26 -15.64 3.31 9.24
C GLN A 26 -15.36 4.26 10.42
N TRP A 27 -14.09 4.59 10.67
CA TRP A 27 -13.67 5.49 11.74
C TRP A 27 -13.69 6.98 11.33
N THR A 28 -13.50 7.27 10.04
CA THR A 28 -13.44 8.64 9.49
C THR A 28 -14.79 9.18 9.01
N ARG A 29 -15.83 8.34 8.92
CA ARG A 29 -17.16 8.66 8.35
C ARG A 29 -17.93 9.83 9.01
N ASN A 30 -17.57 10.23 10.22
CA ASN A 30 -18.23 11.33 10.94
C ASN A 30 -17.47 12.66 10.89
N HIS A 31 -16.35 12.72 10.15
CA HIS A 31 -15.51 13.92 10.08
C HIS A 31 -15.74 14.67 8.77
N LYS A 32 -15.79 16.01 8.85
CA LYS A 32 -15.88 16.93 7.69
C LYS A 32 -14.74 16.73 6.66
N TYR A 33 -13.68 16.04 7.05
CA TYR A 33 -12.48 15.74 6.26
C TYR A 33 -12.36 14.25 5.89
N GLU A 34 -13.46 13.49 5.87
CA GLU A 34 -13.48 12.05 5.55
C GLU A 34 -12.64 11.73 4.30
N VAL A 35 -12.85 12.46 3.20
CA VAL A 35 -12.14 12.24 1.93
C VAL A 35 -10.63 12.47 2.09
N PHE A 36 -10.23 13.51 2.81
CA PHE A 36 -8.82 13.82 3.04
C PHE A 36 -8.16 12.72 3.87
N PHE A 37 -8.78 12.31 4.99
CA PHE A 37 -8.25 11.24 5.83
C PHE A 37 -8.20 9.90 5.11
N ASN A 38 -9.22 9.54 4.34
CA ASN A 38 -9.22 8.30 3.56
C ASN A 38 -8.10 8.30 2.52
N THR A 39 -7.87 9.41 1.84
CA THR A 39 -6.77 9.56 0.88
C THR A 39 -5.41 9.44 1.59
N LEU A 40 -5.27 10.06 2.77
CA LEU A 40 -4.05 10.00 3.56
C LEU A 40 -3.75 8.57 4.03
N ILE A 41 -4.78 7.83 4.47
CA ILE A 41 -4.67 6.44 4.90
C ILE A 41 -4.32 5.53 3.72
N PHE A 42 -4.92 5.76 2.55
CA PHE A 42 -4.59 5.02 1.34
C PHE A 42 -3.12 5.21 0.94
N ILE A 43 -2.67 6.46 0.84
CA ILE A 43 -1.27 6.78 0.48
C ILE A 43 -0.30 6.24 1.54
N GLY A 44 -0.60 6.45 2.82
CA GLY A 44 0.21 5.96 3.92
C GLY A 44 0.35 4.44 3.92
N SER A 45 -0.76 3.72 3.71
CA SER A 45 -0.75 2.26 3.62
C SER A 45 0.02 1.76 2.41
N PHE A 46 -0.13 2.42 1.26
CA PHE A 46 0.57 2.06 0.03
C PHE A 46 2.09 2.23 0.16
N LEU A 47 2.53 3.34 0.76
CA LEU A 47 3.94 3.58 1.04
C LEU A 47 4.50 2.58 2.05
N LEU A 48 3.77 2.27 3.12
CA LEU A 48 4.16 1.28 4.12
C LEU A 48 4.36 -0.11 3.52
N ILE A 49 3.39 -0.59 2.74
CA ILE A 49 3.46 -1.92 2.09
C ILE A 49 4.63 -1.97 1.11
N SER A 50 4.82 -0.91 0.32
CA SER A 50 5.93 -0.82 -0.63
C SER A 50 7.28 -0.84 0.10
N TYR A 51 7.41 -0.10 1.21
CA TYR A 51 8.61 -0.06 2.03
C TYR A 51 8.92 -1.41 2.67
N ILE A 52 7.92 -2.06 3.29
CA ILE A 52 8.07 -3.38 3.90
C ILE A 52 8.47 -4.41 2.85
N SER A 53 7.86 -4.38 1.66
CA SER A 53 8.18 -5.30 0.58
C SER A 53 9.62 -5.12 0.08
N LEU A 54 10.08 -3.88 -0.08
CA LEU A 54 11.48 -3.57 -0.41
C LEU A 54 12.44 -4.03 0.69
N TYR A 55 12.09 -3.80 1.94
CA TYR A 55 12.89 -4.22 3.09
C TYR A 55 13.05 -5.75 3.14
N ILE A 56 11.95 -6.50 2.98
CA ILE A 56 11.98 -7.96 2.91
C ILE A 56 12.82 -8.42 1.72
N PHE A 57 12.66 -7.79 0.55
CA PHE A 57 13.46 -8.11 -0.63
C PHE A 57 14.96 -7.92 -0.39
N LEU A 58 15.36 -6.79 0.21
CA LEU A 58 16.76 -6.51 0.58
C LEU A 58 17.28 -7.45 1.68
N ALA A 59 16.44 -7.82 2.66
CA ALA A 59 16.82 -8.73 3.73
C ALA A 59 16.99 -10.18 3.25
N ASN A 60 16.26 -10.58 2.20
CA ASN A 60 16.37 -11.90 1.58
C ASN A 60 17.30 -11.92 0.36
N LEU A 61 17.91 -10.79 0.02
CA LEU A 61 18.99 -10.74 -0.96
C LEU A 61 20.21 -11.36 -0.32
N ASP A 62 20.40 -12.65 -0.61
CA ASP A 62 21.62 -13.36 -0.26
C ASP A 62 22.75 -12.82 -1.16
N LEU A 63 23.53 -11.91 -0.59
CA LEU A 63 24.74 -11.32 -1.18
C LEU A 63 25.93 -12.27 -1.13
N SER A 64 25.76 -13.53 -0.73
CA SER A 64 26.84 -14.52 -0.62
C SER A 64 27.40 -15.00 -1.98
N ARG A 65 27.33 -14.17 -3.03
CA ARG A 65 28.10 -14.36 -4.26
C ARG A 65 28.80 -13.08 -4.68
#